data_AF-A0AA44F8H9-F1
#
_entry.id   AF-A0AA44F8H9-F1
#
_cell.length_a   1.000
_cell.length_b   1.000
_cell.length_c   1.000
_cell.angle_alpha   90.00
_cell.angle_beta   90.00
_cell.angle_gamma   90.00
#
_symmetry.space_group_name_H-M   'P 1'
#
loop_
_entity.id
_entity.type
_entity.pdbx_description
1 polymer ?
#
loop_
_entity_poly.entity_id
_entity_poly.type
_entity_poly.pdbx_seq_one_letter_code
_entity_poly.pdbx_strand_id
1 'polypeptide(L)' 'MPEERYRHKKRGSIYTVTARGRLQVDGDLDNEKVVIYRGEDGLTWVRPEYEFNDGRFEPLPAAPAKQEGGK' A
#
# COMPACT_ATOMS: atom_id res chain seq x y z
N MET A 1 -8.76 9.98 5.04
CA MET A 1 -8.43 9.65 3.63
C MET A 1 -9.01 8.26 3.37
N PRO A 2 -9.63 7.99 2.22
CA PRO A 2 -10.16 6.66 1.94
C PRO A 2 -9.05 5.62 2.04
N GLU A 3 -9.32 4.50 2.70
CA GLU A 3 -8.38 3.38 2.80
C GLU A 3 -8.19 2.76 1.42
N GLU A 4 -7.10 3.11 0.75
CA GLU A 4 -6.75 2.52 -0.54
C GLU A 4 -6.27 1.08 -0.33
N ARG A 5 -7.03 0.13 -0.86
CA ARG A 5 -6.75 -1.30 -0.72
C ARG A 5 -6.34 -1.88 -2.05
N TYR A 6 -5.40 -2.81 -2.00
CA TYR A 6 -4.85 -3.48 -3.17
C TYR A 6 -4.72 -4.97 -2.92
N ARG A 7 -4.96 -5.78 -3.94
CA ARG A 7 -4.71 -7.22 -3.92
C ARG A 7 -3.55 -7.56 -4.82
N HIS A 8 -2.60 -8.35 -4.34
CA HIS A 8 -1.50 -8.82 -5.17
C HIS A 8 -1.95 -10.02 -6.00
N LYS A 9 -2.00 -9.86 -7.33
CA LYS A 9 -2.63 -10.82 -8.26
C LYS A 9 -2.08 -12.25 -8.12
N LYS A 10 -0.76 -12.41 -7.93
CA LYS A 10 -0.13 -13.74 -7.83
C LYS A 10 -0.30 -14.40 -6.45
N ARG A 11 -0.37 -13.62 -5.38
CA ARG A 11 -0.34 -14.15 -4.00
C ARG A 11 -1.73 -14.17 -3.34
N GLY A 12 -2.65 -13.37 -3.85
CA GLY A 12 -3.98 -13.20 -3.28
C GLY A 12 -4.03 -12.32 -2.03
N SER A 13 -2.88 -11.96 -1.43
CA SER A 13 -2.79 -11.12 -0.23
C SER A 13 -3.35 -9.71 -0.45
N ILE A 14 -4.02 -9.19 0.58
CA ILE A 14 -4.56 -7.83 0.60
C ILE A 14 -3.59 -6.90 1.34
N TYR A 15 -3.47 -5.70 0.81
CA TYR A 15 -2.66 -4.63 1.35
C TYR A 15 -3.47 -3.35 1.46
N THR A 16 -3.20 -2.55 2.49
CA THR A 16 -3.76 -1.22 2.66
C THR A 16 -2.63 -0.20 2.54
N VAL A 17 -2.74 0.74 1.62
CA VAL A 17 -1.80 1.86 1.49
C VAL A 17 -2.01 2.81 2.65
N THR A 18 -0.95 3.06 3.40
CA THR A 18 -0.97 3.91 4.58
C THR A 18 -0.38 5.29 4.29
N ALA A 19 0.58 5.37 3.36
CA ALA A 19 1.19 6.63 2.95
C ALA A 19 1.86 6.53 1.57
N ARG A 20 2.12 7.69 0.97
CA ARG A 20 3.02 7.85 -0.18
C ARG A 20 4.06 8.89 0.18
N GLY A 21 5.30 8.69 -0.27
CA GLY A 21 6.41 9.55 0.10
C GLY A 21 7.51 9.56 -0.94
N ARG A 22 8.60 10.25 -0.61
CA ARG A 22 9.87 10.20 -1.34
C ARG A 22 10.90 9.52 -0.46
N LEU A 23 11.65 8.62 -1.05
CA LEU A 23 12.72 7.92 -0.37
C LEU A 23 13.93 8.85 -0.23
N GLN A 24 14.62 8.81 0.91
CA GLN A 24 15.86 9.55 1.15
C GLN A 24 16.92 8.54 1.55
N VAL A 25 17.86 8.24 0.65
CA VAL A 25 18.93 7.26 0.86
C VAL A 25 20.16 7.71 0.09
N ASP A 26 21.33 7.22 0.49
CA ASP A 26 22.52 7.33 -0.35
C ASP A 26 22.48 6.28 -1.48
N GLY A 27 22.31 6.71 -2.72
CA GLY A 27 22.38 5.84 -3.91
C GLY A 27 21.32 6.14 -4.97
N ASP A 28 21.18 5.20 -5.92
CA ASP A 28 20.36 5.40 -7.14
C ASP A 28 18.86 5.55 -6.89
N LEU A 29 18.38 5.15 -5.71
CA LEU A 29 16.98 5.26 -5.32
C LEU A 29 16.69 6.53 -4.50
N ASP A 30 17.66 7.42 -4.34
CA ASP A 30 17.42 8.69 -3.66
C ASP A 30 16.32 9.49 -4.37
N ASN A 31 15.47 10.13 -3.57
CA ASN A 31 14.35 10.95 -4.00
C ASN A 31 13.28 10.22 -4.83
N GLU A 32 13.35 8.88 -4.94
CA GLU A 32 12.38 8.07 -5.66
C GLU A 32 11.01 8.08 -4.96
N LYS A 33 9.91 8.07 -5.73
CA LYS A 33 8.57 8.01 -5.16
C LYS A 33 8.29 6.61 -4.66
N VAL A 34 7.76 6.51 -3.44
CA VAL A 34 7.44 5.24 -2.80
C VAL A 34 6.00 5.18 -2.30
N VAL A 35 5.47 3.97 -2.32
CA VAL A 35 4.19 3.60 -1.70
C VAL A 35 4.49 2.80 -0.45
N ILE A 36 3.89 3.21 0.67
CA ILE A 36 3.99 2.55 1.97
C ILE A 36 2.66 1.87 2.22
N TYR A 37 2.68 0.56 2.43
CA TYR A 37 1.48 -0.25 2.58
C TYR A 37 1.64 -1.35 3.62
N ARG A 38 0.54 -1.73 4.26
CA ARG A 38 0.49 -2.74 5.32
C ARG A 38 -0.23 -3.98 4.80
N GLY A 39 0.38 -5.15 4.97
CA GLY A 39 -0.26 -6.44 4.69
C GLY A 39 -1.18 -6.89 5.83
N GLU A 40 -2.05 -7.85 5.55
CA GLU A 40 -2.88 -8.52 6.57
C GLU A 40 -2.06 -9.27 7.63
N ASP A 41 -0.82 -9.61 7.29
CA ASP A 41 0.20 -10.17 8.20
C ASP A 41 0.74 -9.15 9.21
N GLY A 42 0.32 -7.89 9.11
CA GLY A 42 0.81 -6.83 9.97
C GLY A 42 2.19 -6.31 9.57
N LEU A 43 2.76 -6.68 8.41
CA LEU A 43 4.06 -6.16 7.95
C LEU A 43 3.91 -4.90 7.09
N THR A 44 4.77 -3.90 7.32
CA THR A 44 4.86 -2.71 6.45
C THR A 44 5.85 -2.97 5.35
N TRP A 45 5.43 -2.61 4.14
CA TRP A 45 6.24 -2.65 2.95
C TRP A 45 6.43 -1.24 2.42
N VAL A 46 7.62 -0.97 1.92
CA VAL A 46 7.96 0.24 1.18
C VAL A 46 8.44 -0.20 -0.19
N ARG A 47 7.81 0.32 -1.25
CA ARG A 47 8.13 -0.06 -2.62
C ARG A 47 8.12 1.16 -3.54
N PRO A 48 8.99 1.24 -4.55
CA PRO A 48 8.89 2.27 -5.58
C PRO A 48 7.50 2.30 -6.23
N GLU A 49 6.98 3.50 -6.46
CA GLU A 49 5.64 3.72 -7.01
C GLU A 49 5.49 3.11 -8.40
N TYR A 50 6.53 3.15 -9.23
CA TYR A 50 6.52 2.56 -10.56
C TYR A 50 6.38 1.03 -10.52
N GLU A 51 6.97 0.35 -9.53
CA GLU A 51 6.81 -1.10 -9.35
C GLU A 51 5.47 -1.47 -8.73
N PHE A 52 4.90 -0.58 -7.92
CA PHE A 52 3.58 -0.80 -7.34
C PHE A 52 2.49 -0.70 -8.41
N ASN A 53 2.66 0.21 -9.37
CA ASN A 53 1.73 0.46 -10.45
C ASN A 53 2.01 -0.36 -11.73
N ASP A 54 2.95 -1.30 -11.69
CA ASP A 54 3.33 -2.13 -12.85
C ASP A 54 2.29 -3.21 -13.26
N GLY A 55 1.17 -3.26 -12.53
CA GLY A 55 0.08 -4.20 -12.76
C GLY A 55 0.12 -5.46 -11.90
N ARG A 56 1.10 -5.63 -10.98
CA ARG A 56 1.10 -6.71 -9.97
C ARG A 56 -0.04 -6.60 -8.96
N PHE A 57 -0.52 -5.39 -8.73
CA PHE A 57 -1.59 -5.08 -7.79
C PHE A 57 -2.86 -4.67 -8.53
N GLU A 58 -4.00 -5.12 -8.03
CA GLU A 58 -5.33 -4.66 -8.47
C GLU A 58 -5.97 -3.84 -7.34
N PRO A 59 -6.53 -2.65 -7.65
CA PRO A 59 -7.23 -1.86 -6.64
C PRO A 59 -8.50 -2.59 -6.20
N LEU A 60 -8.72 -2.61 -4.89
CA LEU A 60 -9.94 -3.11 -4.27
C LEU A 60 -10.82 -1.94 -3.84
N PRO A 61 -12.15 -2.13 -3.76
CA PRO A 61 -13.01 -1.15 -3.12
C PRO A 61 -12.55 -0.91 -1.68
N ALA A 62 -12.69 0.35 -1.23
CA ALA A 62 -12.45 0.73 0.14
C ALA A 62 -13.19 -0.23 1.08
N ALA A 63 -12.55 -0.62 2.19
CA ALA A 63 -13.25 -1.44 3.17
C ALA A 63 -14.51 -0.69 3.63
N PRO A 64 -15.64 -1.38 3.83
CA PRO A 64 -16.79 -0.73 4.46
C PRO A 64 -16.30 -0.17 5.80
N ALA A 65 -16.53 1.12 6.02
CA ALA A 65 -16.16 1.78 7.26
C ALA A 65 -16.68 0.91 8.41
N LYS A 66 -15.76 0.41 9.27
CA LYS A 66 -16.17 -0.21 10.53
C LYS A 66 -17.04 0.80 11.24
N GLN A 67 -18.34 0.53 11.32
CA GLN A 67 -19.24 1.20 12.25
C GLN A 67 -18.64 0.93 13.63
N GLU A 68 -18.01 1.94 14.24
CA GLU A 68 -17.67 1.90 15.65
C GLU A 68 -18.98 1.75 16.41
N GLY A 69 -19.25 0.52 16.84
CA GLY A 69 -20.39 0.21 17.68
C GLY A 69 -20.28 1.03 18.95
N GLY A 70 -21.27 1.90 19.15
CA GLY A 70 -21.44 2.62 20.39
C GLY A 70 -21.61 1.66 21.57
N LYS A 71 -21.07 2.07 22.70
CA LYS A 71 -21.56 1.67 24.01
C LYS A 71 -21.43 2.85 24.96
#